data_AF-A0A950KZ80-F1
#
_entry.id   AF-A0A950KZ80-F1
#
_cell.length_a   1.000
_cell.length_b   1.000
_cell.length_c   1.000
_cell.angle_alpha   90.00
_cell.angle_beta   90.00
_cell.angle_gamma   90.00
#
_symmetry.space_group_name_H-M   'P 1'
#
loop_
_entity.id
_entity.type
_entity.pdbx_description
1 polymer ?
#
loop_
_entity_poly.entity_id
_entity_poly.type
_entity_poly.pdbx_seq_one_letter_code
_entity_poly.pdbx_strand_id
1 'polypeptide(L)'
;MDCFFHNAVPSVAPCRVCRKPICASCRNQNGDCPSCVLAARIDAARQTGAINGGVGPSSGSYQEPAGGAAYSAPPPEPPPPPPRVQRSAAVACRPETRALVALSYPFWPLALLALLDSKGSYFARRQAWQALGFNGGLFGFSAFLTAAAAIPILGFSVWPLLTFIFPIWVVASVIYAVKVWNGDDVNVPIVSDWVDARLPAPQAQT
;
A
#
# COMPACT_ATOMS: atom_id res chain seq x y z
N MET A 1 32.60 -3.01 -16.26
CA MET A 1 31.65 -2.01 -15.72
C MET A 1 30.33 -2.72 -15.55
N ASP A 2 29.75 -2.65 -14.36
CA ASP A 2 28.46 -3.28 -14.08
C ASP A 2 27.31 -2.35 -14.47
N CYS A 3 26.13 -2.94 -14.65
CA CYS A 3 24.89 -2.22 -14.89
C CYS A 3 24.58 -1.30 -13.70
N PHE A 4 24.20 -0.05 -13.98
CA PHE A 4 23.83 0.91 -12.94
C PHE A 4 22.64 0.46 -12.07
N PHE A 5 21.75 -0.39 -12.59
CA PHE A 5 20.52 -0.82 -11.90
C PHE A 5 20.64 -2.18 -11.20
N HIS A 6 21.63 -3.00 -11.57
CA HIS A 6 21.77 -4.36 -11.06
C HIS A 6 23.23 -4.62 -10.72
N ASN A 7 23.46 -5.05 -9.48
CA ASN A 7 24.79 -5.50 -9.07
C ASN A 7 25.15 -6.82 -9.76
N ALA A 8 26.42 -6.99 -10.13
CA ALA A 8 26.96 -8.19 -10.77
C ALA A 8 26.34 -8.56 -12.14
N VAL A 9 25.73 -7.60 -12.86
CA VAL A 9 25.28 -7.80 -14.25
C VAL A 9 26.16 -6.95 -15.17
N PRO A 10 26.85 -7.53 -16.16
CA PRO A 10 27.74 -6.77 -17.03
C PRO A 10 26.96 -5.76 -17.88
N SER A 11 27.48 -4.53 -17.98
CA SER A 11 26.93 -3.53 -18.88
C SER A 11 27.26 -3.87 -20.33
N VAL A 12 26.29 -3.70 -21.23
CA VAL A 12 26.46 -3.97 -22.67
C VAL A 12 26.69 -2.68 -23.45
N ALA A 13 26.13 -1.56 -23.00
CA ALA A 13 26.33 -0.24 -23.60
C ALA A 13 25.99 0.89 -22.61
N PRO A 14 26.50 2.12 -22.81
CA PRO A 14 26.04 3.29 -22.07
C PRO A 14 24.69 3.80 -22.60
N CYS A 15 23.87 4.38 -21.71
CA CYS A 15 22.66 5.10 -22.07
C CYS A 15 22.98 6.29 -22.99
N ARG A 16 22.20 6.52 -24.05
CA ARG A 16 22.44 7.62 -25.00
C ARG A 16 22.32 9.01 -24.37
N VAL A 17 21.43 9.17 -23.40
CA VAL A 17 21.16 10.47 -22.76
C VAL A 17 22.13 10.74 -21.61
N CYS A 18 22.18 9.86 -20.59
CA CYS A 18 22.95 10.10 -19.36
C CYS A 18 24.31 9.40 -19.32
N ARG A 19 24.69 8.64 -20.35
CA ARG A 19 25.95 7.89 -20.48
C ARG A 19 26.23 6.85 -19.39
N LYS A 20 25.28 6.55 -18.50
CA LYS A 20 25.41 5.51 -17.47
C LYS A 20 25.45 4.11 -18.11
N PRO A 21 26.30 3.19 -17.61
CA PRO A 21 26.39 1.82 -18.12
C PRO A 21 25.11 1.03 -17.80
N ILE A 22 24.51 0.37 -18.80
CA ILE A 22 23.29 -0.43 -18.66
C ILE A 22 23.42 -1.81 -19.31
N CYS A 23 22.76 -2.82 -18.72
CA CYS A 23 22.67 -4.16 -19.31
C CYS A 23 21.63 -4.22 -20.44
N ALA A 24 21.65 -5.31 -21.22
CA ALA A 24 20.72 -5.52 -22.33
C ALA A 24 19.24 -5.48 -21.88
N SER A 25 18.93 -6.01 -20.70
CA SER A 25 17.55 -6.04 -20.18
C SER A 25 17.02 -4.67 -19.75
N CYS A 26 17.90 -3.75 -19.30
CA CYS A 26 17.51 -2.40 -18.90
C CYS A 26 17.46 -1.43 -20.09
N ARG A 27 17.99 -1.81 -21.25
CA ARG A 27 18.08 -0.96 -22.43
C ARG A 27 16.79 -1.08 -23.26
N ASN A 28 16.15 0.04 -23.57
CA ASN A 28 15.03 0.05 -24.51
C ASN A 28 15.54 -0.06 -25.97
N GLN A 29 14.61 -0.18 -26.94
CA GLN A 29 14.96 -0.25 -28.37
C GLN A 29 15.75 0.98 -28.87
N ASN A 30 15.58 2.14 -28.22
CA ASN A 30 16.27 3.38 -28.58
C ASN A 30 17.67 3.53 -27.95
N GLY A 31 18.02 2.68 -26.98
CA GLY A 31 19.28 2.77 -26.23
C GLY A 31 19.25 3.64 -24.96
N ASP A 32 18.06 3.95 -24.45
CA ASP A 32 17.88 4.72 -23.23
C ASP A 32 17.68 3.81 -22.01
N CYS A 33 18.10 4.30 -20.86
CA CYS A 33 17.84 3.66 -19.57
C CYS A 33 16.45 4.02 -19.04
N PRO A 34 15.86 3.20 -18.14
CA PRO A 34 14.51 3.41 -17.61
C PRO A 34 14.34 4.77 -16.93
N SER A 35 15.38 5.31 -16.28
CA SER A 35 15.32 6.63 -15.65
C SER A 35 15.18 7.77 -16.67
N CYS A 36 15.87 7.69 -17.81
CA CYS A 36 15.77 8.72 -18.85
C CYS A 36 14.44 8.64 -19.60
N VAL A 37 13.92 7.43 -19.83
CA VAL A 37 12.58 7.24 -20.41
C VAL A 37 11.51 7.83 -19.49
N LEU A 38 11.61 7.59 -18.18
CA LEU A 38 10.67 8.15 -17.21
C LEU A 38 10.77 9.68 -17.15
N ALA A 39 11.99 10.23 -17.11
CA ALA A 39 12.21 11.68 -17.14
C ALA A 39 11.57 12.32 -18.38
N ALA A 40 11.78 11.74 -19.57
CA ALA A 40 11.17 12.23 -20.80
C ALA A 40 9.63 12.21 -20.77
N ARG A 41 9.02 11.18 -20.15
CA ARG A 41 7.56 11.13 -19.96
C ARG A 41 7.05 12.20 -19.00
N ILE A 42 7.78 12.47 -17.92
CA ILE A 42 7.44 13.54 -16.97
C ILE A 42 7.55 14.89 -17.65
N ASP A 43 8.61 15.14 -18.42
CA ASP A 43 8.80 16.40 -19.14
C ASP A 43 7.73 16.60 -20.22
N ALA A 44 7.35 15.55 -20.94
CA ALA A 44 6.22 15.58 -21.88
C ALA A 44 4.89 15.90 -21.17
N ALA A 45 4.64 15.30 -20.00
CA ALA A 45 3.43 15.58 -19.21
C ALA A 45 3.43 17.00 -18.62
N ARG A 46 4.60 17.58 -18.32
CA ARG A 46 4.73 18.98 -17.91
C ARG A 46 4.38 19.94 -19.04
N GLN A 47 4.86 19.67 -20.25
CA GLN A 47 4.59 20.50 -21.43
C GLN A 47 3.11 20.50 -21.81
N THR A 48 2.38 19.41 -21.56
CA THR A 48 0.93 19.33 -21.81
C THR A 48 0.07 19.93 -20.68
N GLY A 49 0.68 20.53 -19.65
CA GLY A 49 -0.04 21.14 -18.53
C GLY A 49 -0.77 20.14 -17.61
N ALA A 50 -0.58 18.84 -17.82
CA ALA A 50 -1.29 17.77 -17.10
C ALA A 50 -0.84 17.60 -15.64
N ILE A 51 0.20 18.31 -15.19
CA ILE A 51 0.74 18.20 -13.81
C ILE A 51 0.18 19.29 -12.87
N ASN A 52 -0.49 20.32 -13.41
CA ASN A 52 -1.16 21.35 -12.58
C ASN A 52 -2.59 20.92 -12.23
N GLY A 53 -2.75 19.87 -11.41
CA GLY A 53 -3.93 19.64 -10.56
C GLY A 53 -5.32 19.53 -11.21
N GLY A 54 -5.45 19.58 -12.54
CA GLY A 54 -6.68 19.34 -13.25
C GLY A 54 -6.72 17.90 -13.74
N VAL A 55 -7.60 17.08 -13.17
CA VAL A 55 -8.06 15.87 -13.84
C VAL A 55 -8.80 16.33 -15.10
N GLY A 56 -8.07 16.47 -16.20
CA GLY A 56 -8.64 16.81 -17.51
C GLY A 56 -9.47 15.63 -18.03
N PRO A 57 -10.54 15.92 -18.80
CA PRO A 57 -11.38 14.86 -19.35
C PRO A 57 -10.55 14.05 -20.34
N SER A 58 -10.35 12.77 -20.04
CA SER A 58 -9.85 11.79 -20.99
C SER A 58 -10.94 11.47 -22.01
N SER A 59 -11.22 12.43 -22.89
CA SER A 59 -11.87 12.18 -24.17
C SER A 59 -10.76 12.18 -25.22
N GLY A 60 -10.34 10.99 -25.64
CA GLY A 60 -9.46 10.83 -26.78
C GLY A 60 -10.13 11.35 -28.03
N SER A 61 -9.55 12.37 -28.67
CA SER A 61 -9.82 12.67 -30.07
C SER A 61 -8.87 11.85 -30.93
N TYR A 62 -9.18 10.56 -31.11
CA TYR A 62 -8.82 9.87 -32.34
C TYR A 62 -9.81 10.35 -33.40
N GLN A 63 -9.31 11.11 -34.37
CA GLN A 63 -10.08 11.49 -35.55
C GLN A 63 -9.87 10.38 -36.58
N GLU A 64 -10.78 9.40 -36.58
CA GLU A 64 -10.82 8.32 -37.57
C GLU A 64 -11.78 8.72 -38.73
N PRO A 65 -11.51 8.33 -39.98
CA PRO A 65 -12.22 8.83 -41.16
C PRO A 65 -13.68 8.40 -41.19
N ALA A 66 -14.54 9.29 -41.69
CA ALA A 66 -15.98 9.08 -41.81
C ALA A 66 -16.33 7.92 -42.77
N GLY A 67 -17.08 6.93 -42.25
CA GLY A 67 -17.90 6.04 -43.08
C GLY A 67 -18.13 4.65 -42.50
N GLY A 68 -19.31 4.40 -41.95
CA GLY A 68 -19.82 3.02 -41.82
C GLY A 68 -20.68 2.72 -40.59
N ALA A 69 -22.00 2.71 -40.81
CA ALA A 69 -23.08 1.99 -40.14
C ALA A 69 -22.89 1.42 -38.70
N ALA A 70 -23.69 2.02 -37.80
CA ALA A 70 -24.17 1.60 -36.48
C ALA A 70 -24.10 0.10 -36.10
N TYR A 71 -23.21 -0.19 -35.15
CA TYR A 71 -23.41 -1.20 -34.10
C TYR A 71 -23.13 -0.52 -32.76
N SER A 72 -24.13 -0.41 -31.89
CA SER A 72 -23.97 0.16 -30.54
C SER A 72 -23.31 -0.87 -29.64
N ALA A 73 -21.99 -0.78 -29.48
CA ALA A 73 -21.25 -1.55 -28.48
C ALA A 73 -21.62 -1.08 -27.06
N PRO A 74 -21.68 -1.99 -26.06
CA PRO A 74 -21.88 -1.62 -24.66
C PRO A 74 -20.78 -0.65 -24.19
N PRO A 75 -21.09 0.30 -23.27
CA PRO A 75 -20.13 1.30 -22.81
C PRO A 75 -18.85 0.63 -22.29
N PRO A 76 -17.66 1.10 -22.70
CA PRO A 76 -16.40 0.56 -22.20
C PRO A 76 -16.36 0.75 -20.67
N GLU A 77 -16.10 -0.35 -19.95
CA GLU A 77 -15.89 -0.29 -18.50
C GLU A 77 -14.78 0.74 -18.19
N PRO A 78 -14.99 1.64 -17.21
CA PRO A 78 -14.00 2.62 -16.85
C PRO A 78 -12.70 1.91 -16.45
N PRO A 79 -11.54 2.39 -16.93
CA PRO A 79 -10.26 1.76 -16.63
C PRO A 79 -10.08 1.70 -15.11
N PRO A 80 -9.60 0.56 -14.57
CA PRO A 80 -9.40 0.40 -13.14
C PRO A 80 -8.49 1.52 -12.63
N PRO A 81 -8.82 2.16 -11.49
CA PRO A 81 -8.01 3.25 -10.95
C PRO A 81 -6.57 2.77 -10.75
N PRO A 82 -5.56 3.61 -11.04
CA PRO A 82 -4.17 3.22 -10.89
C PRO A 82 -3.91 2.81 -9.44
N PRO A 83 -3.11 1.75 -9.19
CA PRO A 83 -2.79 1.32 -7.85
C PRO A 83 -2.11 2.47 -7.10
N ARG A 84 -2.78 3.02 -6.07
CA ARG A 84 -2.19 4.01 -5.18
C ARG A 84 -1.01 3.35 -4.46
N VAL A 85 0.20 3.61 -4.92
CA VAL A 85 1.42 3.20 -4.22
C VAL A 85 1.57 4.08 -2.97
N GLN A 86 0.96 3.67 -1.85
CA GLN A 86 0.99 4.41 -0.57
C GLN A 86 2.34 4.36 0.18
N ARG A 87 3.41 3.81 -0.43
CA ARG A 87 4.73 3.62 0.21
C ARG A 87 5.39 4.90 0.73
N SER A 88 5.02 6.08 0.23
CA SER A 88 5.74 7.32 0.50
C SER A 88 5.48 7.90 1.91
N ALA A 89 4.33 7.65 2.52
CA ALA A 89 3.98 8.27 3.80
C ALA A 89 4.80 7.73 4.99
N ALA A 90 5.10 6.42 4.98
CA ALA A 90 5.84 5.80 6.06
C ALA A 90 7.31 6.20 6.07
N VAL A 91 7.93 6.41 4.89
CA VAL A 91 9.36 6.78 4.75
C VAL A 91 9.69 8.10 5.47
N ALA A 92 8.72 9.01 5.60
CA ALA A 92 8.88 10.27 6.30
C ALA A 92 8.85 10.17 7.84
N CYS A 93 8.37 9.05 8.40
CA CYS A 93 8.30 8.88 9.85
C CYS A 93 9.63 8.45 10.45
N ARG A 94 9.94 8.96 11.65
CA ARG A 94 11.10 8.56 12.45
C ARG A 94 11.08 7.05 12.76
N PRO A 95 12.25 6.37 12.79
CA PRO A 95 12.31 4.93 13.01
C PRO A 95 11.78 4.51 14.38
N GLU A 96 11.92 5.36 15.41
CA GLU A 96 11.41 5.08 16.77
C GLU A 96 9.88 5.00 16.78
N THR A 97 9.22 5.88 16.05
CA THR A 97 7.76 5.86 15.91
C THR A 97 7.31 4.59 15.18
N ARG A 98 8.03 4.17 14.13
CA ARG A 98 7.73 2.91 13.43
C ARG A 98 7.91 1.70 14.32
N ALA A 99 8.96 1.69 15.15
CA ALA A 99 9.23 0.64 16.12
C ALA A 99 8.07 0.49 17.11
N LEU A 100 7.64 1.61 17.70
CA LEU A 100 6.57 1.63 18.70
C LEU A 100 5.26 1.15 18.10
N VAL A 101 4.92 1.60 16.89
CA VAL A 101 3.71 1.17 16.18
C VAL A 101 3.80 -0.28 15.73
N ALA A 102 4.94 -0.77 15.26
CA ALA A 102 5.12 -2.18 14.92
C ALA A 102 4.96 -3.10 16.13
N LEU A 103 5.55 -2.72 17.28
CA LEU A 103 5.43 -3.46 18.53
C LEU A 103 4.02 -3.47 19.10
N SER A 104 3.16 -2.53 18.68
CA SER A 104 1.77 -2.46 19.14
C SER A 104 0.89 -3.61 18.67
N TYR A 105 1.30 -4.36 17.63
CA TYR A 105 0.59 -5.55 17.18
C TYR A 105 0.68 -6.71 18.19
N PRO A 106 1.87 -7.17 18.61
CA PRO A 106 1.99 -8.16 19.68
C PRO A 106 1.70 -7.59 21.08
N PHE A 107 1.94 -6.29 21.30
CA PHE A 107 1.75 -5.64 22.60
C PHE A 107 0.71 -4.51 22.51
N TRP A 108 -0.57 -4.89 22.52
CA TRP A 108 -1.68 -3.96 22.37
C TRP A 108 -1.68 -2.72 23.32
N PRO A 109 -1.15 -2.76 24.57
CA PRO A 109 -1.11 -1.55 25.40
C PRO A 109 -0.25 -0.44 24.80
N LEU A 110 0.75 -0.79 23.98
CA LEU A 110 1.56 0.18 23.26
C LEU A 110 0.75 0.91 22.18
N ALA A 111 -0.29 0.29 21.61
CA ALA A 111 -1.19 0.96 20.67
C ALA A 111 -1.95 2.10 21.36
N LEU A 112 -2.40 1.87 22.60
CA LEU A 112 -3.03 2.93 23.41
C LEU A 112 -2.03 4.06 23.67
N LEU A 113 -0.80 3.75 24.10
CA LEU A 113 0.22 4.78 24.30
C LEU A 113 0.50 5.59 23.01
N ALA A 114 0.56 4.92 21.85
CA ALA A 114 0.71 5.58 20.56
C ALA A 114 -0.48 6.50 20.21
N LEU A 115 -1.70 6.14 20.63
CA LEU A 115 -2.91 6.95 20.45
C LEU A 115 -2.96 8.15 21.39
N LEU A 116 -2.42 8.02 22.60
CA LEU A 116 -2.33 9.12 23.57
C LEU A 116 -1.27 10.16 23.18
N ASP A 117 -0.31 9.82 22.31
CA ASP A 117 0.64 10.79 21.77
C ASP A 117 -0.05 11.72 20.76
N SER A 118 -0.50 12.87 21.25
CA SER A 118 -1.17 13.90 20.44
C SER A 118 -0.27 14.51 19.36
N LYS A 119 1.05 14.34 19.47
CA LYS A 119 2.03 14.82 18.48
C LYS A 119 2.37 13.76 17.43
N GLY A 120 1.78 12.57 17.53
CA GLY A 120 1.97 11.47 16.60
C GLY A 120 1.60 11.84 15.16
N SER A 121 2.35 11.32 14.20
CA SER A 121 2.02 11.49 12.78
C SER A 121 0.67 10.81 12.46
N TYR A 122 -0.01 11.31 11.43
CA TYR A 122 -1.26 10.70 10.94
C TYR A 122 -1.10 9.20 10.68
N PHE A 123 0.04 8.80 10.10
CA PHE A 123 0.40 7.41 9.86
C PHE A 123 0.46 6.59 11.16
N ALA A 124 1.16 7.09 12.19
CA ALA A 124 1.27 6.40 13.47
C ALA A 124 -0.10 6.20 14.13
N ARG A 125 -0.95 7.21 14.09
CA ARG A 125 -2.29 7.16 14.66
C ARG A 125 -3.20 6.18 13.91
N ARG A 126 -3.14 6.15 12.57
CA ARG A 126 -3.90 5.19 11.74
C ARG A 126 -3.47 3.76 12.04
N GLN A 127 -2.17 3.50 12.08
CA GLN A 127 -1.62 2.18 12.38
C GLN A 127 -1.89 1.73 13.82
N ALA A 128 -1.86 2.63 14.79
CA ALA A 128 -2.25 2.33 16.17
C ALA A 128 -3.73 1.93 16.27
N TRP A 129 -4.64 2.62 15.56
CA TRP A 129 -6.04 2.21 15.48
C TRP A 129 -6.23 0.84 14.83
N GLN A 130 -5.47 0.53 13.78
CA GLN A 130 -5.52 -0.79 13.15
C GLN A 130 -5.01 -1.89 14.08
N ALA A 131 -3.89 -1.69 14.77
CA ALA A 131 -3.37 -2.63 15.75
C ALA A 131 -4.37 -2.88 16.90
N LEU A 132 -5.04 -1.81 17.35
CA LEU A 132 -6.05 -1.90 18.40
C LEU A 132 -7.32 -2.61 17.92
N GLY A 133 -7.78 -2.33 16.70
CA GLY A 133 -8.90 -3.03 16.10
C GLY A 133 -8.61 -4.50 15.81
N PHE A 134 -7.38 -4.84 15.40
CA PHE A 134 -6.93 -6.23 15.22
C PHE A 134 -6.94 -6.99 16.55
N ASN A 135 -6.29 -6.45 17.59
CA ASN A 135 -6.24 -7.10 18.91
C ASN A 135 -7.62 -7.15 19.58
N GLY A 136 -8.40 -6.07 19.50
CA GLY A 136 -9.76 -6.02 20.03
C GLY A 136 -10.70 -6.98 19.32
N GLY A 137 -10.62 -7.07 17.99
CA GLY A 137 -11.38 -8.02 17.19
C GLY A 137 -11.07 -9.46 17.56
N LEU A 138 -9.78 -9.80 17.72
CA LEU A 138 -9.39 -11.14 18.13
C LEU A 138 -9.79 -11.46 19.57
N PHE A 139 -9.61 -10.53 20.50
CA PHE A 139 -10.01 -10.73 21.89
C PHE A 139 -11.53 -10.94 21.99
N GLY A 140 -12.32 -10.13 21.28
CA GLY A 140 -13.77 -10.30 21.19
C GLY A 140 -14.16 -11.63 20.57
N PHE A 141 -13.50 -12.05 19.50
CA PHE A 141 -13.74 -13.35 18.87
C PHE A 141 -13.36 -14.51 19.79
N SER A 142 -12.25 -14.41 20.51
CA SER A 142 -11.80 -15.44 21.46
C SER A 142 -12.76 -15.54 22.65
N ALA A 143 -13.23 -14.42 23.18
CA ALA A 143 -14.25 -14.37 24.23
C ALA A 143 -15.56 -14.99 23.75
N PHE A 144 -15.99 -14.69 22.52
CA PHE A 144 -17.17 -15.30 21.90
C PHE A 144 -17.05 -16.82 21.80
N LEU A 145 -15.91 -17.33 21.30
CA LEU A 145 -15.69 -18.77 21.21
C LEU A 145 -15.57 -19.44 22.57
N THR A 146 -15.00 -18.76 23.57
CA THR A 146 -14.95 -19.26 24.94
C THR A 146 -16.36 -19.38 25.52
N ALA A 147 -17.23 -18.40 25.28
CA ALA A 147 -18.63 -18.46 25.66
C ALA A 147 -19.38 -19.59 24.93
N ALA A 148 -19.15 -19.76 23.62
CA ALA A 148 -19.72 -20.87 22.85
C ALA A 148 -19.23 -22.24 23.36
N ALA A 149 -17.99 -22.31 23.85
CA ALA A 149 -17.42 -23.53 24.41
C ALA A 149 -18.08 -23.98 25.72
N ALA A 150 -18.80 -23.08 26.41
CA ALA A 150 -19.57 -23.42 27.60
C ALA A 150 -20.82 -24.27 27.29
N ILE A 151 -21.25 -24.36 26.02
CA ILE A 151 -22.40 -25.16 25.60
C ILE A 151 -21.91 -26.58 25.28
N PRO A 152 -22.36 -27.65 25.97
CA PRO A 152 -21.76 -28.99 25.86
C PRO A 152 -21.65 -29.55 24.44
N ILE A 153 -22.69 -29.37 23.61
CA ILE A 153 -22.73 -29.90 22.24
C ILE A 153 -21.82 -29.07 21.29
N LEU A 154 -21.76 -27.75 21.48
CA LEU A 154 -20.93 -26.85 20.65
C LEU A 154 -19.48 -26.80 21.12
N GLY A 155 -19.21 -27.01 22.40
CA GLY A 155 -17.87 -26.89 22.97
C GLY A 155 -16.90 -27.92 22.41
N PHE A 156 -17.38 -29.13 22.12
CA PHE A 156 -16.53 -30.16 21.52
C PHE A 156 -16.00 -29.75 20.13
N SER A 157 -16.78 -29.04 19.33
CA SER A 157 -16.35 -28.54 18.01
C SER A 157 -15.56 -27.24 18.07
N VAL A 158 -15.80 -26.39 19.07
CA VAL A 158 -15.12 -25.09 19.24
C VAL A 158 -13.75 -25.23 19.92
N TRP A 159 -13.55 -26.26 20.76
CA TRP A 159 -12.31 -26.44 21.52
C TRP A 159 -11.03 -26.52 20.67
N PRO A 160 -10.98 -27.29 19.56
CA PRO A 160 -9.82 -27.31 18.69
C PRO A 160 -9.54 -25.93 18.08
N LEU A 161 -10.59 -25.20 17.69
CA LEU A 161 -10.46 -23.87 17.09
C LEU A 161 -9.81 -22.88 18.05
N LEU A 162 -10.18 -22.91 19.34
CA LEU A 162 -9.55 -22.09 20.39
C LEU A 162 -8.04 -22.33 20.49
N THR A 163 -7.60 -23.58 20.33
CA THR A 163 -6.16 -23.93 20.39
C THR A 163 -5.37 -23.34 19.22
N PHE A 164 -5.97 -23.22 18.04
CA PHE A 164 -5.32 -22.67 16.85
C PHE A 164 -5.36 -21.14 16.77
N ILE A 165 -6.25 -20.48 17.50
CA ILE A 165 -6.35 -19.02 17.47
C ILE A 165 -5.07 -18.35 17.96
N PHE A 166 -4.48 -18.84 19.04
CA PHE A 166 -3.26 -18.27 19.60
C PHE A 166 -2.08 -18.31 18.60
N PRO A 167 -1.70 -19.46 18.00
CA PRO A 167 -0.59 -19.48 17.03
C PRO A 167 -0.89 -18.66 15.78
N ILE A 168 -2.13 -18.68 15.27
CA ILE A 168 -2.53 -17.83 14.13
C ILE A 168 -2.35 -16.35 14.48
N TRP A 169 -2.76 -15.93 15.67
CA TRP A 169 -2.59 -14.56 16.14
C TRP A 169 -1.13 -14.16 16.26
N VAL A 170 -0.28 -15.00 16.83
CA VAL A 170 1.15 -14.71 16.95
C VAL A 170 1.77 -14.50 15.57
N VAL A 171 1.51 -15.41 14.62
CA VAL A 171 2.03 -15.31 13.26
C VAL A 171 1.52 -14.06 12.56
N ALA A 172 0.22 -13.78 12.62
CA ALA A 172 -0.38 -12.58 12.03
C ALA A 172 0.20 -11.29 12.63
N SER A 173 0.34 -11.25 13.96
CA SER A 173 0.94 -10.11 14.69
C SER A 173 2.36 -9.83 14.25
N VAL A 174 3.18 -10.87 14.09
CA VAL A 174 4.57 -10.73 13.62
C VAL A 174 4.62 -10.24 12.17
N ILE A 175 3.80 -10.82 11.28
CA ILE A 175 3.74 -10.39 9.87
C ILE A 175 3.35 -8.91 9.76
N TYR A 176 2.34 -8.48 10.53
CA TYR A 176 1.91 -7.08 10.54
C TYR A 176 2.95 -6.16 11.16
N ALA A 177 3.59 -6.55 12.26
CA ALA A 177 4.69 -5.80 12.85
C ALA A 177 5.83 -5.58 11.84
N VAL A 178 6.24 -6.63 11.11
CA VAL A 178 7.31 -6.55 10.09
C VAL A 178 6.89 -5.64 8.92
N LYS A 179 5.64 -5.74 8.46
CA LYS A 179 5.12 -4.86 7.41
C LYS A 179 5.16 -3.39 7.84
N VAL A 180 4.64 -3.09 9.03
CA VAL A 180 4.66 -1.72 9.58
C VAL A 180 6.08 -1.22 9.82
N TRP A 181 6.98 -2.08 10.29
CA TRP A 181 8.40 -1.75 10.44
C TRP A 181 9.04 -1.30 9.12
N ASN A 182 8.75 -2.04 8.03
CA ASN A 182 9.20 -1.71 6.68
C ASN A 182 8.51 -0.46 6.09
N GLY A 183 7.50 0.08 6.78
CA GLY A 183 6.71 1.20 6.33
C GLY A 183 5.64 0.83 5.31
N ASP A 184 5.28 -0.45 5.20
CA ASP A 184 4.10 -0.85 4.46
C ASP A 184 2.85 -0.51 5.29
N ASP A 185 1.81 -0.01 4.61
CA ASP A 185 0.52 0.24 5.23
C ASP A 185 -0.20 -1.10 5.39
N VAL A 186 -0.41 -1.51 6.64
CA VAL A 186 -1.28 -2.65 6.92
C VAL A 186 -2.72 -2.20 6.71
N ASN A 187 -3.56 -3.08 6.20
CA ASN A 187 -4.98 -2.81 6.04
C ASN A 187 -5.75 -4.00 6.61
N VAL A 188 -6.50 -3.75 7.68
CA VAL A 188 -7.44 -4.70 8.28
C VAL A 188 -8.83 -4.30 7.77
N PRO A 189 -9.47 -5.07 6.86
CA PRO A 189 -10.57 -4.60 6.01
C PRO A 189 -11.74 -3.92 6.75
N ILE A 190 -12.08 -4.41 7.95
CA ILE A 190 -13.20 -3.86 8.73
C ILE A 190 -12.77 -2.59 9.49
N VAL A 191 -11.52 -2.56 9.96
CA VAL A 191 -11.00 -1.48 10.80
C VAL A 191 -10.55 -0.31 9.92
N SER A 192 -9.95 -0.58 8.76
CA SER A 192 -9.52 0.45 7.82
C SER A 192 -10.67 1.38 7.44
N ASP A 193 -11.81 0.82 7.08
CA ASP A 193 -12.94 1.59 6.59
C ASP A 193 -13.53 2.45 7.71
N TRP A 194 -13.58 1.89 8.92
CA TRP A 194 -14.01 2.61 10.13
C TRP A 194 -13.06 3.75 10.51
N VAL A 195 -11.74 3.52 10.38
CA VAL A 195 -10.69 4.48 10.70
C VAL A 195 -10.64 5.59 9.66
N ASP A 196 -10.70 5.25 8.38
CA ASP A 196 -10.66 6.20 7.27
C ASP A 196 -11.91 7.09 7.25
N ALA A 197 -13.05 6.60 7.72
CA ALA A 197 -14.25 7.41 7.94
C ALA A 197 -14.11 8.43 9.10
N ARG A 198 -13.19 8.22 10.05
CA ARG A 198 -13.03 9.05 11.26
C ARG A 198 -11.79 9.92 11.27
N LEU A 199 -10.75 9.52 10.54
CA LEU A 199 -9.53 10.27 10.40
C LEU A 199 -9.63 11.15 9.15
N PRO A 200 -9.66 12.48 9.27
CA PRO A 200 -9.74 13.37 8.12
C PRO A 200 -8.58 13.08 7.16
N ALA A 201 -8.85 13.12 5.85
CA ALA A 201 -7.82 12.89 4.85
C ALA A 201 -6.63 13.83 5.11
N PRO A 202 -5.38 13.36 4.92
CA PRO A 202 -4.21 14.22 5.06
C PRO A 202 -4.42 15.48 4.22
N GLN A 203 -4.53 16.63 4.88
CA GLN A 203 -4.61 17.90 4.17
C GLN A 203 -3.31 18.02 3.39
N ALA A 204 -3.42 18.13 2.06
CA ALA A 204 -2.26 18.38 1.21
C ALA A 204 -1.61 19.66 1.72
N GLN A 205 -0.45 19.54 2.34
CA GLN A 205 0.32 20.70 2.80
C GLN A 205 0.78 21.42 1.53
N THR A 206 0.07 22.48 1.17
CA THR A 206 0.41 23.44 0.10
C THR A 206 1.55 24.34 0.52
#